data_AF-A0A257LN50-F1
#
_entry.id   AF-A0A257LN50-F1
#
_cell.length_a   1.000
_cell.length_b   1.000
_cell.length_c   1.000
_cell.angle_alpha   90.00
_cell.angle_beta   90.00
_cell.angle_gamma   90.00
#
_symmetry.space_group_name_H-M   'P 1'
#
loop_
_entity.id
_entity.type
_entity.pdbx_description
1 polymer ?
#
loop_
_entity_poly.entity_id
_entity_poly.type
_entity_poly.pdbx_seq_one_letter_code
_entity_poly.pdbx_strand_id
1 'polypeptide(L)'
;TSPVVSVDLMTSVYGVPQDTLPRLMERALVIGEIRVIDPIFLFQSKCCCLLGLDQIGRQDEKHVRMLTFVLPAHFESLLGEATEGRITQRALVSELKLLKAILKLQKVRQALQTIGADPTMLFPAKQLRSCGLATVEAFASSAFKETL
;
A
#
# COMPACT_ATOMS: atom_id res chain seq x y z
N THR A 1 -4.57 25.82 -30.20
CA THR A 1 -4.10 25.19 -28.95
C THR A 1 -3.76 23.76 -29.25
N SER A 2 -2.51 23.35 -29.08
CA SER A 2 -2.12 21.94 -29.26
C SER A 2 -2.86 21.09 -28.23
N PRO A 3 -3.36 19.89 -28.58
CA PRO A 3 -4.00 19.01 -27.61
C PRO A 3 -3.00 18.65 -26.51
N VAL A 4 -3.40 18.83 -25.26
CA VAL A 4 -2.63 18.36 -24.11
C VAL A 4 -2.69 16.83 -24.14
N VAL A 5 -1.56 16.18 -24.44
CA VAL A 5 -1.42 14.74 -24.35
C VAL A 5 -1.26 14.41 -22.86
N SER A 6 -2.35 14.07 -22.19
CA SER A 6 -2.30 13.49 -20.85
C SER A 6 -2.11 11.98 -20.97
N VAL A 7 -0.98 11.46 -20.50
CA VAL A 7 -0.81 10.02 -20.31
C VAL A 7 -1.56 9.63 -19.03
N ASP A 8 -2.78 9.11 -19.19
CA ASP A 8 -3.59 8.66 -18.06
C ASP A 8 -3.26 7.19 -17.74
N LEU A 9 -2.44 6.99 -16.71
CA LEU A 9 -2.05 5.67 -16.20
C LEU A 9 -3.02 5.11 -15.15
N MET A 10 -4.09 5.84 -14.82
CA MET A 10 -4.89 5.58 -13.62
C MET A 10 -6.37 5.27 -13.94
N THR A 11 -6.85 5.55 -15.15
CA THR A 11 -8.20 5.15 -15.63
C THR A 11 -8.49 3.65 -15.54
N SER A 12 -7.46 2.80 -15.60
CA SER A 12 -7.60 1.38 -15.29
C SER A 12 -6.33 0.85 -14.62
N VAL A 13 -6.51 0.25 -13.44
CA VAL A 13 -5.40 -0.36 -12.69
C VAL A 13 -5.76 -1.82 -12.44
N TYR A 14 -4.98 -2.73 -13.03
CA TYR A 14 -5.25 -4.16 -12.93
C TYR A 14 -5.27 -4.61 -11.47
N GLY A 15 -6.32 -5.31 -11.07
CA GLY A 15 -6.49 -5.80 -9.70
C GLY A 15 -7.06 -4.78 -8.71
N VAL A 16 -7.41 -3.57 -9.15
CA VAL A 16 -8.16 -2.58 -8.37
C VAL A 16 -9.59 -2.49 -8.92
N PRO A 17 -10.62 -2.70 -8.08
CA PRO A 17 -12.02 -2.55 -8.50
C PRO A 17 -12.36 -1.14 -9.03
N GLN A 18 -13.27 -1.06 -10.01
CA GLN A 18 -13.61 0.22 -10.66
C GLN A 18 -14.25 1.24 -9.72
N ASP A 19 -15.07 0.78 -8.78
CA ASP A 19 -15.66 1.58 -7.70
C ASP A 19 -14.60 2.14 -6.72
N THR A 20 -13.39 1.59 -6.73
CA THR A 20 -12.26 2.06 -5.91
C THR A 20 -11.42 3.12 -6.65
N LEU A 21 -11.62 3.34 -7.95
CA LEU A 21 -10.85 4.30 -8.73
C LEU A 21 -10.93 5.74 -8.21
N PRO A 22 -12.08 6.30 -7.78
CA PRO A 22 -12.12 7.64 -7.21
C PRO A 22 -11.17 7.78 -6.01
N ARG A 23 -11.19 6.81 -5.10
CA ARG A 23 -10.29 6.76 -3.94
C ARG A 23 -8.82 6.63 -4.35
N LEU A 24 -8.53 5.84 -5.39
CA LEU A 24 -7.18 5.70 -5.94
C LEU A 24 -6.69 7.02 -6.56
N MET A 25 -7.55 7.81 -7.21
CA MET A 25 -7.21 9.14 -7.72
C MET A 25 -6.95 10.15 -6.60
N GLU A 26 -7.80 10.15 -5.56
CA GLU A 26 -7.64 11.04 -4.41
C GLU A 26 -6.31 10.83 -3.68
N ARG A 27 -5.80 9.60 -3.70
CA ARG A 27 -4.56 9.21 -3.03
C ARG A 27 -3.33 9.28 -3.92
N ALA A 28 -3.51 9.57 -5.21
CA ALA A 28 -2.40 9.63 -6.15
C ALA A 28 -1.35 10.63 -5.67
N LEU A 29 -0.10 10.20 -5.64
CA LEU A 29 1.03 11.08 -5.38
C LEU A 29 1.27 11.95 -6.62
N VAL A 30 1.54 13.23 -6.41
CA VAL A 30 1.87 14.14 -7.51
C VAL A 30 3.38 14.39 -7.49
N ILE A 31 4.07 13.90 -8.51
CA ILE A 31 5.51 14.11 -8.71
C ILE A 31 5.69 14.97 -9.95
N GLY A 32 5.92 16.26 -9.76
CA GLY A 32 5.86 17.25 -10.83
C GLY A 32 4.45 17.32 -11.41
N GLU A 33 4.30 17.02 -12.70
CA GLU A 33 2.99 16.98 -13.38
C GLU A 33 2.42 15.55 -13.47
N ILE A 34 3.12 14.55 -12.91
CA ILE A 34 2.76 13.14 -13.05
C ILE A 34 2.04 12.67 -11.80
N ARG A 35 0.86 12.06 -12.00
CA ARG A 35 0.15 11.33 -10.94
C ARG A 35 0.64 9.89 -10.88
N VAL A 36 1.00 9.46 -9.68
CA VAL A 36 1.54 8.12 -9.39
C VAL A 36 0.64 7.44 -8.37
N ILE A 37 0.35 6.15 -8.58
CA ILE A 37 -0.45 5.34 -7.67
C ILE A 37 0.25 5.27 -6.30
N ASP A 38 -0.51 5.44 -5.22
CA ASP A 38 0.06 5.33 -3.87
C ASP A 38 0.61 3.92 -3.57
N PRO A 39 1.59 3.79 -2.66
CA PRO A 39 2.27 2.51 -2.42
C PRO A 39 1.34 1.35 -2.05
N ILE A 40 0.22 1.62 -1.36
CA ILE A 40 -0.71 0.59 -0.90
C ILE A 40 -1.50 0.01 -2.08
N PHE A 41 -2.06 0.86 -2.94
CA PHE A 41 -2.77 0.39 -4.13
C PHE A 41 -1.83 -0.16 -5.21
N LEU A 42 -0.62 0.39 -5.34
CA LEU A 42 0.41 -0.17 -6.22
C LEU A 42 0.77 -1.60 -5.80
N PHE A 43 0.89 -1.85 -4.49
CA PHE A 43 1.12 -3.19 -3.96
C PHE A 43 -0.01 -4.17 -4.29
N GLN A 44 -1.27 -3.79 -4.06
CA GLN A 44 -2.43 -4.61 -4.45
C GLN A 44 -2.39 -4.94 -5.95
N SER A 45 -2.17 -3.94 -6.79
CA SER A 45 -2.14 -4.10 -8.24
C SER A 45 -1.03 -5.06 -8.67
N LYS A 46 0.19 -4.92 -8.12
CA LYS A 46 1.32 -5.80 -8.45
C LYS A 46 1.13 -7.23 -7.97
N CYS A 47 0.53 -7.45 -6.81
CA CYS A 47 0.15 -8.80 -6.38
C CYS A 47 -0.83 -9.45 -7.36
N CYS A 48 -1.84 -8.69 -7.81
CA CYS A 48 -2.78 -9.17 -8.80
C CYS A 48 -2.10 -9.44 -10.15
N CYS A 49 -1.21 -8.55 -10.62
CA CYS A 49 -0.48 -8.72 -11.88
C CYS A 49 0.37 -9.99 -11.87
N LEU A 50 1.10 -10.24 -10.78
CA LEU A 50 1.97 -11.42 -10.62
C LEU A 50 1.21 -12.73 -10.82
N LEU A 51 -0.02 -12.83 -10.30
CA LEU A 51 -0.82 -14.06 -10.39
C LEU A 51 -1.79 -14.11 -11.56
N GLY A 52 -2.13 -12.95 -12.11
CA GLY A 52 -3.23 -12.80 -13.05
C GLY A 52 -2.81 -12.61 -14.51
N LEU A 53 -1.52 -12.36 -14.76
CA LEU A 53 -0.96 -12.10 -16.08
C LEU A 53 0.21 -13.05 -16.37
N ASP A 54 0.43 -13.34 -17.65
CA ASP A 54 1.62 -14.06 -18.11
C ASP A 54 2.88 -13.25 -17.76
N GLN A 55 3.81 -13.88 -17.05
CA GLN A 55 5.02 -13.24 -16.54
C GLN A 55 6.17 -13.17 -17.56
N ILE A 56 6.02 -13.73 -18.77
CA ILE A 56 7.04 -13.62 -19.81
C ILE A 56 7.31 -12.15 -20.15
N GLY A 57 8.56 -11.71 -19.99
CA GLY A 57 8.97 -10.32 -20.23
C GLY A 57 8.52 -9.33 -19.14
N ARG A 58 7.90 -9.80 -18.05
CA ARG A 58 7.46 -8.97 -16.93
C ARG A 58 8.39 -9.11 -15.73
N GLN A 59 8.21 -8.21 -14.77
CA GLN A 59 9.03 -8.12 -13.55
C GLN A 59 8.15 -7.98 -12.30
N ASP A 60 6.90 -8.44 -12.33
CA ASP A 60 5.98 -8.20 -11.22
C ASP A 60 6.41 -8.91 -9.94
N GLU A 61 7.08 -10.07 -10.01
CA GLU A 61 7.67 -10.71 -8.82
C GLU A 61 8.68 -9.79 -8.13
N LYS A 62 9.63 -9.26 -8.91
CA LYS A 62 10.63 -8.30 -8.43
C LYS A 62 9.96 -7.06 -7.84
N HIS A 63 8.93 -6.53 -8.49
CA HIS A 63 8.21 -5.36 -7.98
C HIS A 63 7.49 -5.64 -6.66
N VAL A 64 6.83 -6.79 -6.49
CA VAL A 64 6.20 -7.15 -5.21
C VAL A 64 7.28 -7.28 -4.13
N ARG A 65 8.42 -7.91 -4.42
CA ARG A 65 9.56 -7.96 -3.47
C ARG A 65 10.11 -6.58 -3.12
N MET A 66 10.18 -5.65 -4.06
CA MET A 66 10.59 -4.26 -3.74
C MET A 66 9.56 -3.60 -2.82
N LEU A 67 8.27 -3.80 -3.09
CA LEU A 67 7.18 -3.21 -2.32
C LEU A 67 7.11 -3.72 -0.87
N THR A 68 7.67 -4.90 -0.56
CA THR A 68 7.80 -5.36 0.84
C THR A 68 8.75 -4.48 1.67
N PHE A 69 9.63 -3.72 1.03
CA PHE A 69 10.50 -2.74 1.70
C PHE A 69 9.91 -1.31 1.63
N VAL A 70 9.22 -0.98 0.53
CA VAL A 70 8.60 0.34 0.36
C VAL A 70 7.46 0.56 1.34
N LEU A 71 6.61 -0.45 1.57
CA LEU A 71 5.45 -0.30 2.45
C LEU A 71 5.81 0.06 3.90
N PRO A 72 6.75 -0.64 4.57
CA PRO A 72 7.21 -0.24 5.90
C PRO A 72 7.74 1.19 5.95
N ALA A 73 8.60 1.57 5.00
CA ALA A 73 9.17 2.91 4.92
C ALA A 73 8.08 3.98 4.71
N HIS A 74 7.07 3.67 3.89
CA HIS A 74 5.92 4.55 3.70
C HIS A 74 5.15 4.77 5.00
N PHE A 75 4.89 3.71 5.77
CA PHE A 75 4.22 3.85 7.07
C PHE A 75 5.09 4.55 8.12
N GLU A 76 6.40 4.40 8.08
CA GLU A 76 7.31 5.18 8.94
C GLU A 76 7.24 6.68 8.61
N SER A 77 7.15 7.04 7.33
CA SER A 77 6.92 8.44 6.91
C SER A 77 5.59 8.97 7.44
N LEU A 78 4.49 8.23 7.25
CA LEU A 78 3.17 8.62 7.75
C LEU A 78 3.14 8.70 9.29
N LEU A 79 3.90 7.83 9.97
CA LEU A 79 4.05 7.88 11.41
C LEU A 79 4.75 9.17 11.84
N GLY A 80 5.84 9.55 11.16
CA GLY A 80 6.51 10.84 11.39
C GLY A 80 5.55 12.02 11.25
N GLU A 81 4.78 12.06 10.15
CA GLU A 81 3.76 13.09 9.91
C GLU A 81 2.68 13.12 11.00
N ALA A 82 2.26 11.96 11.50
CA ALA A 82 1.28 11.88 12.57
C ALA A 82 1.85 12.37 13.91
N THR A 83 3.11 12.06 14.21
CA THR A 83 3.83 12.54 15.40
C THR A 83 4.04 14.05 15.35
N GLU A 84 4.28 14.62 14.17
CA GLU A 84 4.40 16.06 13.96
C GLU A 84 3.05 16.77 13.83
N GLY A 85 1.93 16.04 13.94
CA GLY A 85 0.57 16.59 13.88
C GLY A 85 0.12 17.04 12.48
N ARG A 86 0.85 16.68 11.42
CA ARG A 86 0.47 16.97 10.02
C ARG A 86 -0.70 16.12 9.54
N ILE A 87 -0.79 14.89 10.05
CA ILE A 87 -1.97 14.03 9.86
C ILE A 87 -2.52 13.57 11.22
N THR A 88 -3.79 13.21 11.25
CA THR A 88 -4.40 12.69 12.49
C THR A 88 -4.02 11.24 12.74
N GLN A 89 -4.00 10.80 14.00
CA GLN A 89 -3.83 9.38 14.35
C GLN A 89 -4.89 8.49 13.65
N ARG A 90 -6.12 9.01 13.48
CA ARG A 90 -7.20 8.30 12.78
C ARG A 90 -6.91 8.12 11.30
N ALA A 91 -6.30 9.12 10.65
CA ALA A 91 -5.88 9.02 9.26
C ALA A 91 -4.84 7.90 9.10
N LEU A 92 -3.78 7.91 9.92
CA LEU A 92 -2.77 6.84 9.92
C LEU A 92 -3.38 5.45 10.18
N VAL A 93 -4.28 5.32 11.16
CA VAL A 93 -4.98 4.05 11.43
C VAL A 93 -5.83 3.61 10.23
N SER A 94 -6.40 4.55 9.48
CA SER A 94 -7.17 4.23 8.27
C SER A 94 -6.29 3.67 7.16
N GLU A 95 -5.07 4.17 7.01
CA GLU A 95 -4.06 3.63 6.09
C GLU A 95 -3.63 2.21 6.47
N LEU A 96 -3.35 1.99 7.75
CA LEU A 96 -3.00 0.65 8.26
C LEU A 96 -4.15 -0.35 8.08
N LYS A 97 -5.39 0.08 8.28
CA LYS A 97 -6.58 -0.74 8.04
C LYS A 97 -6.78 -1.05 6.56
N LEU A 98 -6.48 -0.11 5.66
CA LEU A 98 -6.55 -0.33 4.22
C LEU A 98 -5.61 -1.46 3.80
N LEU A 99 -4.33 -1.39 4.19
CA LEU A 99 -3.39 -2.48 3.89
C LEU A 99 -3.87 -3.80 4.51
N LYS A 100 -4.33 -3.80 5.77
CA LYS A 100 -4.86 -5.01 6.41
C LYS A 100 -6.05 -5.60 5.65
N ALA A 101 -6.91 -4.77 5.06
CA ALA A 101 -8.01 -5.24 4.20
C ALA A 101 -7.49 -5.87 2.90
N ILE A 102 -6.49 -5.24 2.26
CA ILE A 102 -5.84 -5.75 1.04
C ILE A 102 -5.16 -7.10 1.29
N LEU A 103 -4.52 -7.29 2.44
CA LEU A 103 -3.90 -8.56 2.83
C LEU A 103 -4.91 -9.71 3.03
N LYS A 104 -6.21 -9.41 3.16
CA LYS A 104 -7.27 -10.43 3.18
C LYS A 104 -7.70 -10.89 1.79
N LEU A 105 -7.25 -10.23 0.72
CA LEU A 105 -7.56 -10.65 -0.64
C LEU A 105 -6.80 -11.93 -0.98
N GLN A 106 -7.50 -12.92 -1.55
CA GLN A 106 -6.90 -14.22 -1.88
C GLN A 106 -5.68 -14.09 -2.79
N LYS A 107 -5.76 -13.26 -3.85
CA LYS A 107 -4.65 -13.00 -4.75
C LYS A 107 -3.44 -12.39 -4.04
N VAL A 108 -3.66 -11.51 -3.07
CA VAL A 108 -2.55 -10.89 -2.32
C VAL A 108 -1.86 -11.92 -1.43
N ARG A 109 -2.62 -12.76 -0.72
CA ARG A 109 -2.04 -13.85 0.08
C ARG A 109 -1.21 -14.83 -0.76
N GLN A 110 -1.76 -15.25 -1.90
CA GLN A 110 -1.07 -16.15 -2.82
C GLN A 110 0.21 -15.50 -3.39
N ALA A 111 0.17 -14.21 -3.72
CA ALA A 111 1.34 -13.50 -4.25
C ALA A 111 2.46 -13.42 -3.21
N LEU A 112 2.13 -13.12 -1.95
CA LEU A 112 3.09 -13.13 -0.84
C LEU A 112 3.69 -14.51 -0.59
N GLN A 113 2.86 -15.57 -0.67
CA GLN A 113 3.33 -16.95 -0.60
C GLN A 113 4.30 -17.29 -1.74
N THR A 114 3.98 -16.91 -2.98
CA THR A 114 4.84 -17.12 -4.16
C THR A 114 6.22 -16.52 -3.97
N ILE A 115 6.32 -15.34 -3.34
CA ILE A 115 7.61 -14.68 -3.11
C ILE A 115 8.26 -15.06 -1.76
N GLY A 116 7.59 -15.87 -0.94
CA GLY A 116 8.05 -16.26 0.39
C GLY A 116 8.11 -15.11 1.39
N ALA A 117 7.24 -14.11 1.25
CA ALA A 117 7.20 -12.94 2.13
C ALA A 117 6.15 -13.10 3.23
N ASP A 118 6.54 -12.78 4.47
CA ASP A 118 5.63 -12.72 5.60
C ASP A 118 4.81 -11.42 5.57
N PRO A 119 3.47 -11.46 5.56
CA PRO A 119 2.63 -10.25 5.61
C PRO A 119 2.96 -9.29 6.75
N THR A 120 3.48 -9.78 7.89
CA THR A 120 3.82 -8.92 9.03
C THR A 120 4.96 -7.95 8.74
N MET A 121 5.83 -8.30 7.78
CA MET A 121 6.97 -7.47 7.39
C MET A 121 6.57 -6.19 6.67
N LEU A 122 5.33 -6.09 6.20
CA LEU A 122 4.80 -4.93 5.46
C LEU A 122 4.45 -3.76 6.38
N PHE A 123 4.51 -3.97 7.70
CA PHE A 123 4.24 -2.95 8.70
C PHE A 123 5.48 -2.70 9.57
N PRO A 124 5.77 -1.45 9.95
CA PRO A 124 6.82 -1.15 10.93
C PRO A 124 6.30 -1.42 12.35
N ALA A 125 6.03 -2.69 12.66
CA ALA A 125 5.26 -3.09 13.84
C ALA A 125 5.89 -2.66 15.17
N LYS A 126 7.23 -2.63 15.26
CA LYS A 126 7.93 -2.16 16.47
C LYS A 126 7.66 -0.68 16.70
N GLN A 127 7.87 0.13 15.67
CA GLN A 127 7.68 1.58 15.68
C GLN A 127 6.23 1.92 16.02
N LEU A 128 5.25 1.24 15.40
CA LEU A 128 3.83 1.47 15.66
C LEU A 128 3.40 1.16 17.09
N ARG A 129 4.05 0.21 17.77
CA ARG A 129 3.74 -0.18 19.15
C ARG A 129 4.32 0.75 20.21
N SER A 130 5.28 1.59 19.86
CA SER A 130 6.00 2.46 20.80
C SER A 130 6.22 3.86 20.24
N CYS A 131 5.21 4.41 19.56
CA CYS A 131 5.29 5.69 18.86
C CYS A 131 4.80 6.90 19.68
N GLY A 132 4.26 6.68 20.89
CA GLY A 132 3.67 7.72 21.72
C GLY A 132 2.28 8.18 21.28
N LEU A 133 1.72 7.58 20.23
CA LEU A 133 0.39 7.88 19.71
C LEU A 133 -0.62 6.81 20.18
N ALA A 134 -1.30 7.08 21.29
CA ALA A 134 -2.15 6.09 21.98
C ALA A 134 -3.15 5.34 21.07
N THR A 135 -3.77 6.01 20.09
CA THR A 135 -4.72 5.34 19.18
C THR A 135 -4.00 4.38 18.23
N VAL A 136 -2.81 4.77 17.76
CA VAL A 136 -1.98 3.96 16.85
C VAL A 136 -1.42 2.76 17.59
N GLU A 137 -0.92 2.95 18.81
CA GLU A 137 -0.38 1.88 19.66
C GLU A 137 -1.46 0.86 20.04
N ALA A 138 -2.67 1.32 20.37
CA ALA A 138 -3.82 0.46 20.64
C ALA A 138 -4.22 -0.37 19.40
N PHE A 139 -4.22 0.27 18.23
CA PHE A 139 -4.44 -0.43 16.96
C PHE A 139 -3.34 -1.46 16.71
N ALA A 140 -2.06 -1.09 16.82
CA ALA A 140 -0.94 -2.01 16.57
C ALA A 140 -0.94 -3.20 17.54
N SER A 141 -1.25 -2.95 18.81
CA SER A 141 -1.32 -3.98 19.85
C SER A 141 -2.45 -4.97 19.64
N SER A 142 -3.59 -4.55 19.07
CA SER A 142 -4.68 -5.46 18.73
C SER A 142 -4.48 -6.13 17.37
N ALA A 143 -4.03 -5.37 16.37
CA ALA A 143 -3.96 -5.82 14.99
C ALA A 143 -2.85 -6.83 14.71
N PHE A 144 -1.77 -6.81 15.51
CA PHE A 144 -0.59 -7.67 15.35
C PHE A 144 -0.42 -8.69 16.49
N LYS A 145 -1.46 -8.93 17.29
CA LYS A 145 -1.49 -9.99 18.32
C LYS A 145 -1.82 -11.38 17.76
N GLU A 146 -2.53 -11.43 16.63
CA GLU A 146 -3.10 -12.65 16.03
C GLU A 146 -2.38 -13.08 14.74
N THR A 147 -1.13 -12.65 14.53
CA THR A 147 -0.39 -12.96 13.29
C THR A 147 1.08 -13.32 13.56
N LEU A 148 1.32 -13.95 14.71
CA LEU A 148 2.53 -14.71 15.05
C LEU A 148 2.10 -16.05 15.64
#